data_AF-A0AAU6E4Q5-F1
#
_entry.id   AF-A0AAU6E4Q5-F1
#
_cell.length_a   1.000
_cell.length_b   1.000
_cell.length_c   1.000
_cell.angle_alpha   90.00
_cell.angle_beta   90.00
_cell.angle_gamma   90.00
#
_symmetry.space_group_name_H-M   'P 1'
#
loop_
_entity.id
_entity.type
_entity.pdbx_description
1 polymer ?
#
loop_
_entity_poly.entity_id
_entity_poly.type
_entity_poly.pdbx_seq_one_letter_code
_entity_poly.pdbx_strand_id
1 'polypeptide(L)'
;MGRGRKFFRAAGLSVATAVAVAGVLVPASPASARPHDCSLSVRLSPDPGSMYARADVNCANTERYAVQIIIRREDGWQGNSNVAEAYAGRNRKGYDWLSTSEPCSDVQTNKKYHAHAYLYDTRAGYPIEVKDVKSSSITGHC
;
A
#
# COMPACT_ATOMS: atom_id res chain seq x y z
N MET A 1 -17.94 -27.26 69.66
CA MET A 1 -17.01 -26.33 70.37
C MET A 1 -16.18 -25.65 69.30
N GLY A 2 -16.01 -24.34 69.13
CA GLY A 2 -16.46 -23.12 69.79
C GLY A 2 -16.21 -21.94 68.83
N ARG A 3 -16.90 -20.83 69.07
CA ARG A 3 -16.91 -19.58 68.28
C ARG A 3 -15.57 -18.84 68.25
N GLY A 4 -15.30 -18.14 67.14
CA GLY A 4 -14.32 -17.04 67.09
C GLY A 4 -14.47 -16.16 65.85
N ARG A 5 -15.40 -15.19 65.89
CA ARG A 5 -15.42 -14.02 64.96
C ARG A 5 -14.36 -13.03 65.41
N LYS A 6 -13.74 -12.29 64.46
CA LYS A 6 -13.08 -10.96 64.56
C LYS A 6 -11.96 -10.84 63.49
N PHE A 7 -11.75 -9.80 62.68
CA PHE A 7 -12.23 -8.41 62.58
C PHE A 7 -12.12 -7.94 61.12
N PHE A 8 -13.07 -7.11 60.69
CA PHE A 8 -12.87 -6.16 59.60
C PHE A 8 -12.02 -4.97 60.11
N ARG A 9 -11.02 -4.55 59.34
CA ARG A 9 -10.59 -3.14 59.30
C ARG A 9 -10.28 -2.76 57.86
N ALA A 10 -11.08 -1.84 57.36
CA ALA A 10 -10.86 -1.12 56.12
C ALA A 10 -9.89 0.06 56.33
N ALA A 11 -9.38 0.54 55.20
CA ALA A 11 -8.83 1.86 54.91
C ALA A 11 -7.44 2.22 55.49
N GLY A 12 -6.44 2.09 54.61
CA GLY A 12 -5.30 3.00 54.53
C GLY A 12 -5.15 3.44 53.08
N LEU A 13 -5.55 4.67 52.77
CA LEU A 13 -5.44 5.32 51.46
C LEU A 13 -4.00 5.78 51.19
N SER A 14 -3.62 5.75 49.90
CA SER A 14 -2.46 6.39 49.28
C SER A 14 -1.11 5.67 49.52
N VAL A 15 -0.33 5.29 48.51
CA VAL A 15 0.35 6.19 47.56
C VAL A 15 0.59 5.47 46.21
N ALA A 16 0.38 6.21 45.11
CA ALA A 16 0.65 5.81 43.74
C ALA A 16 2.15 5.73 43.39
N THR A 17 2.44 5.21 42.19
CA THR A 17 3.72 5.08 41.44
C THR A 17 4.36 3.69 41.54
N ALA A 18 4.83 3.04 40.47
CA ALA A 18 4.72 3.23 39.03
C ALA A 18 5.23 1.93 38.35
N VAL A 19 4.59 1.56 37.23
CA VAL A 19 5.16 0.91 36.02
C VAL A 19 6.08 -0.32 36.18
N ALA A 20 5.59 -1.47 35.72
CA ALA A 20 6.38 -2.42 34.93
C ALA A 20 5.43 -3.29 34.08
N VAL A 21 5.04 -2.77 32.91
CA VAL A 21 4.44 -3.58 31.84
C VAL A 21 5.58 -4.38 31.20
N ALA A 22 5.83 -5.59 31.70
CA ALA A 22 6.60 -6.61 30.99
C ALA A 22 5.64 -7.21 29.94
N GLY A 23 5.74 -6.86 28.66
CA GLY A 23 6.82 -7.30 27.78
C GLY A 23 6.39 -8.67 27.26
N VAL A 24 5.69 -8.77 26.14
CA VAL A 24 6.24 -8.69 24.79
C VAL A 24 5.21 -8.04 23.86
N LEU A 25 5.33 -6.74 23.64
CA LEU A 25 4.93 -6.20 22.34
C LEU A 25 5.92 -6.80 21.35
N VAL A 26 5.52 -7.86 20.65
CA VAL A 26 6.20 -8.26 19.42
C VAL A 26 6.19 -6.98 18.59
N PRO A 27 7.34 -6.38 18.24
CA PRO A 27 7.31 -5.30 17.27
C PRO A 27 6.64 -5.92 16.05
N ALA A 28 5.43 -5.47 15.73
CA ALA A 28 4.86 -5.71 14.40
C ALA A 28 5.95 -5.19 13.47
N SER A 29 6.65 -6.13 12.82
CA SER A 29 7.93 -5.84 12.18
C SER A 29 7.77 -4.60 11.32
N PRO A 30 8.71 -3.64 11.39
CA PRO A 30 8.72 -2.47 10.53
C PRO A 30 9.13 -2.85 9.11
N ALA A 31 8.53 -3.89 8.53
CA ALA A 31 8.74 -4.24 7.13
C ALA A 31 8.21 -3.12 6.20
N SER A 32 7.32 -2.27 6.72
CA SER A 32 6.85 -1.04 6.09
C SER A 32 7.74 0.20 6.37
N ALA A 33 8.71 0.13 7.29
CA ALA A 33 9.49 1.31 7.70
C ALA A 33 10.90 1.39 7.11
N ARG A 34 11.33 0.44 6.27
CA ARG A 34 12.58 0.64 5.52
C ARG A 34 12.26 1.64 4.41
N PRO A 35 12.92 2.82 4.38
CA PRO A 35 12.87 3.64 3.18
C PRO A 35 13.39 2.77 2.04
N HIS A 36 12.51 2.40 1.10
CA HIS A 36 13.01 1.96 -0.19
C HIS A 36 13.60 3.20 -0.84
N ASP A 37 14.88 3.17 -1.18
CA ASP A 37 15.58 4.24 -1.90
C ASP A 37 15.10 4.37 -3.36
N CYS A 38 13.86 3.96 -3.62
CA CYS A 38 13.20 3.97 -4.90
C CYS A 38 12.17 5.09 -4.95
N SER A 39 12.27 5.96 -5.96
CA SER A 39 11.15 6.79 -6.36
C SER A 39 10.16 5.94 -7.17
N LEU A 40 8.88 6.29 -7.08
CA LEU A 40 7.80 5.69 -7.85
C LEU A 40 6.96 6.85 -8.39
N SER A 41 6.64 6.83 -9.67
CA SER A 41 5.69 7.75 -10.29
C SER A 41 4.82 7.01 -11.29
N VAL A 42 3.58 7.49 -11.49
CA VAL A 42 2.66 6.89 -12.45
C VAL A 42 2.03 7.96 -13.31
N ARG A 43 1.83 7.64 -14.59
CA ARG A 43 1.12 8.49 -15.55
C ARG A 43 0.09 7.66 -16.30
N LEU A 44 -1.00 8.30 -16.65
CA LEU A 44 -2.06 7.79 -17.51
C LEU A 44 -2.20 8.75 -18.69
N SER A 45 -2.15 8.24 -19.91
CA SER A 45 -2.29 9.01 -21.14
C SER A 45 -3.20 8.31 -22.14
N PRO A 46 -3.91 9.08 -22.98
CA PRO A 46 -4.48 8.54 -24.20
C PRO A 46 -3.34 8.26 -25.20
N ASP A 47 -3.28 7.03 -25.71
CA ASP A 47 -2.35 6.60 -26.75
C ASP A 47 -3.15 6.14 -27.99
N PRO A 48 -2.58 6.16 -29.21
CA PRO A 48 -3.29 5.67 -30.39
C PRO A 48 -3.77 4.22 -30.20
N GLY A 49 -5.09 4.03 -30.14
CA GLY A 49 -5.71 2.71 -30.00
C GLY A 49 -5.78 2.14 -28.58
N SER A 50 -5.26 2.84 -27.56
CA SER A 50 -5.49 2.45 -26.16
C SER A 50 -5.37 3.61 -25.17
N MET A 51 -5.96 3.48 -24.01
CA MET A 51 -5.58 4.30 -22.86
C MET A 51 -4.42 3.60 -22.13
N TYR A 52 -3.26 4.25 -22.11
CA TYR A 52 -1.99 3.68 -21.67
C TYR A 52 -1.56 4.24 -20.31
N ALA A 53 -1.08 3.36 -19.44
CA ALA A 53 -0.50 3.74 -18.16
C ALA A 53 0.93 3.23 -18.02
N ARG A 54 1.79 4.05 -17.43
CA ARG A 54 3.18 3.74 -17.13
C ARG A 54 3.54 4.10 -15.70
N ALA A 55 4.14 3.15 -15.01
CA ALA A 55 4.75 3.30 -13.70
C ALA A 55 6.26 3.29 -13.86
N ASP A 56 6.91 4.35 -13.42
CA ASP A 56 8.35 4.52 -13.44
C ASP A 56 8.89 4.32 -12.02
N VAL A 57 9.94 3.51 -11.90
CA VAL A 57 10.66 3.26 -10.65
C VAL A 57 12.11 3.64 -10.86
N ASN A 58 12.69 4.38 -9.91
CA ASN A 58 14.11 4.66 -9.94
C ASN A 58 14.73 4.42 -8.56
N CYS A 59 15.58 3.39 -8.46
CA CYS A 59 16.21 2.99 -7.21
C CYS A 59 17.68 3.43 -7.16
N ALA A 60 18.09 4.08 -6.06
CA ALA A 60 19.50 4.45 -5.85
C ALA A 60 20.41 3.22 -5.69
N ASN A 61 19.88 2.16 -5.09
CA ASN A 61 20.55 0.89 -4.81
C ASN A 61 19.93 -0.26 -5.59
N THR A 62 20.64 -1.38 -5.70
CA THR A 62 20.07 -2.60 -6.26
C THR A 62 19.05 -3.15 -5.26
N GLU A 63 17.79 -3.20 -5.66
CA GLU A 63 16.68 -3.64 -4.81
C GLU A 63 15.91 -4.79 -5.47
N ARG A 64 15.37 -5.68 -4.64
CA ARG A 64 14.47 -6.76 -5.06
C ARG A 64 13.04 -6.36 -4.74
N TYR A 65 12.30 -5.94 -5.75
CA TYR A 65 10.96 -5.38 -5.60
C TYR A 65 10.01 -5.95 -6.66
N ALA A 66 8.71 -5.71 -6.49
CA ALA A 66 7.74 -5.89 -7.54
C ALA A 66 6.96 -4.60 -7.75
N VAL A 67 6.50 -4.38 -8.98
CA VAL A 67 5.66 -3.25 -9.35
C VAL A 67 4.33 -3.80 -9.83
N GLN A 68 3.25 -3.21 -9.34
CA GLN A 68 1.91 -3.40 -9.89
C GLN A 68 1.45 -2.06 -10.43
N ILE A 69 0.80 -2.07 -11.59
CA ILE A 69 0.12 -0.91 -12.15
C ILE A 69 -1.30 -1.33 -12.55
N ILE A 70 -2.28 -0.52 -12.17
CA ILE A 70 -3.69 -0.77 -12.43
C ILE A 70 -4.30 0.50 -13.04
N ILE A 71 -4.97 0.36 -14.16
CA ILE A 71 -5.89 1.39 -14.67
C ILE A 71 -7.25 1.13 -14.04
N ARG A 72 -7.80 2.16 -13.40
CA ARG A 72 -9.09 2.13 -12.72
C ARG A 72 -10.07 3.07 -13.38
N ARG A 73 -11.28 2.58 -13.66
CA ARG A 73 -12.44 3.37 -14.07
C ARG A 73 -13.26 3.77 -12.84
N GLU A 74 -13.63 5.04 -12.75
CA GLU A 74 -14.48 5.56 -11.67
C GLU A 74 -15.95 5.27 -11.98
N ASP A 75 -16.53 4.24 -11.37
CA ASP A 75 -17.89 3.75 -11.64
C ASP A 75 -18.95 4.26 -10.63
N GLY A 76 -18.69 5.42 -10.02
CA GLY A 76 -19.65 6.09 -9.14
C GLY A 76 -19.81 5.37 -7.80
N TRP A 77 -21.06 5.12 -7.36
CA TRP A 77 -21.36 4.59 -6.01
C TRP A 77 -20.78 3.19 -5.76
N GLN A 78 -20.51 2.40 -6.80
CA GLN A 78 -19.93 1.05 -6.67
C GLN A 78 -18.41 1.05 -6.44
N GLY A 79 -17.76 2.22 -6.47
CA GLY A 79 -16.31 2.36 -6.36
C GLY A 79 -15.62 2.31 -7.71
N ASN A 80 -14.36 1.91 -7.71
CA ASN A 80 -13.53 1.87 -8.90
C ASN A 80 -13.46 0.44 -9.47
N SER A 81 -13.59 0.31 -10.78
CA SER A 81 -13.38 -0.95 -11.50
C SER A 81 -11.95 -1.01 -12.02
N ASN A 82 -11.24 -2.12 -11.79
CA ASN A 82 -9.97 -2.37 -12.46
C ASN A 82 -10.27 -2.79 -13.91
N VAL A 83 -9.72 -2.05 -14.88
CA VAL A 83 -9.95 -2.33 -16.32
C VAL A 83 -8.72 -2.92 -17.00
N ALA A 84 -7.53 -2.48 -16.58
CA ALA A 84 -6.26 -3.07 -17.02
C ALA A 84 -5.28 -3.16 -15.85
N GLU A 85 -4.45 -4.19 -15.83
CA GLU A 85 -3.50 -4.45 -14.76
C GLU A 85 -2.22 -5.10 -15.31
N ALA A 86 -1.08 -4.81 -14.69
CA ALA A 86 0.16 -5.55 -14.89
C ALA A 86 0.93 -5.66 -13.57
N TYR A 87 1.65 -6.77 -13.40
CA TYR A 87 2.52 -7.03 -12.25
C TYR A 87 3.85 -7.62 -12.72
N ALA A 88 4.96 -7.10 -12.19
CA ALA A 88 6.29 -7.60 -12.52
C ALA A 88 7.27 -7.52 -11.33
N GLY A 89 7.93 -8.63 -11.04
CA GLY A 89 9.05 -8.69 -10.11
C GLY A 89 10.36 -8.30 -10.79
N ARG A 90 11.19 -7.53 -10.09
CA ARG A 90 12.43 -6.91 -10.59
C ARG A 90 13.54 -7.03 -9.56
N ASN A 91 14.77 -7.06 -10.05
CA ASN A 91 15.98 -6.99 -9.22
C ASN A 91 16.99 -6.12 -9.94
N ARG A 92 16.92 -4.80 -9.75
CA ARG A 92 17.70 -3.82 -10.50
C ARG A 92 18.03 -2.57 -9.68
N LYS A 93 19.04 -1.85 -10.14
CA LYS A 93 19.42 -0.49 -9.72
C LYS A 93 19.16 0.48 -10.87
N GLY A 94 18.82 1.72 -10.53
CA GLY A 94 18.54 2.78 -11.49
C GLY A 94 17.09 2.75 -11.97
N TYR A 95 16.88 3.24 -13.19
CA TYR A 95 15.56 3.42 -13.77
C TYR A 95 14.99 2.12 -14.35
N ASP A 96 13.71 1.89 -14.08
CA ASP A 96 12.91 0.82 -14.67
C ASP A 96 11.45 1.29 -14.83
N TRP A 97 10.67 0.58 -15.63
CA TRP A 97 9.27 0.92 -15.88
C TRP A 97 8.40 -0.30 -16.15
N LEU A 98 7.12 -0.20 -15.77
CA LEU A 98 6.06 -1.16 -16.09
C LEU A 98 4.91 -0.41 -16.74
N SER A 99 4.22 -1.03 -17.70
CA SER A 99 3.04 -0.44 -18.31
C SER A 99 1.90 -1.43 -18.45
N THR A 100 0.70 -0.90 -18.60
CA THR A 100 -0.51 -1.63 -18.99
C THR A 100 -1.40 -0.71 -19.81
N SER A 101 -2.39 -1.26 -20.52
CA SER A 101 -3.29 -0.48 -21.36
C SER A 101 -4.70 -1.08 -21.42
N GLU A 102 -5.68 -0.18 -21.52
CA GLU A 102 -7.08 -0.51 -21.83
C GLU A 102 -7.32 -0.23 -23.32
N PRO A 103 -7.75 -1.20 -24.14
CA PRO A 103 -7.99 -0.97 -25.55
C PRO A 103 -9.13 0.03 -25.76
N CYS A 104 -9.03 0.87 -26.79
CA CYS A 104 -10.03 1.92 -27.02
C CYS A 104 -11.44 1.42 -27.32
N SER A 105 -11.60 0.16 -27.74
CA SER A 105 -12.92 -0.48 -27.88
C SER A 105 -13.69 -0.56 -26.56
N ASP A 106 -12.95 -0.58 -25.43
CA ASP A 106 -13.50 -0.84 -24.10
C ASP A 106 -13.48 0.44 -23.22
N VAL A 107 -12.81 1.50 -23.71
CA VAL A 107 -12.79 2.82 -23.09
C VAL A 107 -14.15 3.50 -23.25
N GLN A 108 -14.79 3.80 -22.12
CA GLN A 108 -16.04 4.54 -22.04
C GLN A 108 -15.74 6.04 -21.95
N THR A 109 -16.11 6.78 -23.00
CA THR A 109 -15.75 8.20 -23.12
C THR A 109 -16.45 9.14 -22.15
N ASN A 110 -17.51 8.67 -21.49
CA ASN A 110 -18.24 9.39 -20.45
C ASN A 110 -17.76 9.06 -19.02
N LYS A 111 -16.70 8.25 -18.87
CA LYS A 111 -16.15 7.83 -17.59
C LYS A 111 -14.80 8.47 -17.32
N LYS A 112 -14.43 8.55 -16.04
CA LYS A 112 -13.10 8.99 -15.61
C LYS A 112 -12.24 7.79 -15.29
N TYR A 113 -10.95 7.94 -15.53
CA TYR A 113 -9.95 6.92 -15.34
C TYR A 113 -8.74 7.49 -14.61
N HIS A 114 -8.10 6.68 -13.78
CA HIS A 114 -6.81 6.98 -13.17
C HIS A 114 -5.95 5.72 -13.09
N ALA A 115 -4.63 5.89 -13.09
CA ALA A 115 -3.69 4.80 -12.84
C ALA A 115 -3.26 4.79 -11.37
N HIS A 116 -3.16 3.61 -10.78
CA HIS A 116 -2.56 3.39 -9.45
C HIS A 116 -1.35 2.48 -9.65
N ALA A 117 -0.19 2.90 -9.14
CA ALA A 117 1.00 2.06 -9.09
C ALA A 117 1.39 1.76 -7.65
N TYR A 118 1.82 0.52 -7.43
CA TYR A 118 2.26 0.01 -6.14
C TYR A 118 3.67 -0.56 -6.29
N LEU A 119 4.53 -0.30 -5.32
CA LEU A 119 5.85 -0.89 -5.17
C LEU A 119 5.82 -1.83 -3.95
N TYR A 120 6.23 -3.06 -4.18
CA TYR A 120 6.30 -4.09 -3.17
C TYR A 120 7.75 -4.50 -2.92
N ASP A 121 8.16 -4.61 -1.66
CA ASP A 121 9.36 -5.33 -1.26
C ASP A 121 9.11 -6.83 -1.36
N THR A 122 10.01 -7.59 -1.99
CA THR A 122 9.86 -9.05 -2.15
C THR A 122 11.03 -9.84 -1.56
N ARG A 123 11.90 -9.19 -0.77
CA ARG A 123 13.08 -9.84 -0.17
C ARG A 123 12.72 -10.92 0.84
N ALA A 124 11.62 -10.74 1.57
CA ALA A 124 11.14 -11.68 2.58
C ALA A 124 10.40 -12.90 1.99
N GLY A 125 10.29 -13.01 0.66
CA GLY A 125 9.57 -14.09 -0.03
C GLY A 125 8.07 -13.86 -0.18
N TYR A 126 7.48 -12.91 0.55
CA TYR A 126 6.12 -12.41 0.34
C TYR A 126 6.17 -10.91 -0.03
N PRO A 127 5.29 -10.44 -0.93
CA PRO A 127 5.23 -9.04 -1.31
C PRO A 127 4.68 -8.19 -0.16
N ILE A 128 5.40 -7.13 0.20
CA ILE A 128 5.01 -6.16 1.22
C ILE A 128 4.92 -4.80 0.54
N GLU A 129 3.76 -4.16 0.57
CA GLU A 129 3.60 -2.83 -0.01
C GLU A 129 4.47 -1.83 0.77
N VAL A 130 5.28 -1.07 0.04
CA VAL A 130 6.20 -0.07 0.61
C VAL A 130 5.96 1.33 0.07
N LYS A 131 5.27 1.44 -1.08
CA LYS A 131 4.94 2.73 -1.70
C LYS A 131 3.79 2.56 -2.67
N ASP A 132 2.91 3.54 -2.71
CA ASP A 132 1.87 3.64 -3.71
C ASP A 132 1.77 5.08 -4.24
N VAL A 133 1.34 5.23 -5.49
CA VAL A 133 1.09 6.51 -6.13
C VAL A 133 -0.10 6.41 -7.07
N LYS A 134 -0.87 7.49 -7.15
CA LYS A 134 -2.04 7.62 -8.03
C LYS A 134 -1.82 8.75 -9.03
N SER A 135 -2.19 8.54 -10.29
CA SER A 135 -2.19 9.60 -11.31
C SER A 135 -3.36 10.56 -11.11
N SER A 136 -3.29 11.73 -11.75
CA SER A 136 -4.50 12.51 -12.00
C SER A 136 -5.54 11.70 -12.77
N SER A 137 -6.82 11.96 -12.52
CA SER A 137 -7.89 11.35 -13.30
C SER A 137 -8.07 12.08 -14.63
N ILE A 138 -8.30 11.32 -15.71
CA ILE A 138 -8.62 11.83 -17.05
C ILE A 138 -9.97 11.28 -17.49
N THR A 139 -10.72 12.05 -18.29
CA THR A 139 -11.91 11.52 -18.97
C THR A 139 -11.47 10.54 -20.04
N GLY A 140 -12.16 9.41 -20.16
CA GLY A 140 -11.90 8.41 -21.18
C GLY A 140 -11.88 9.06 -22.55
N HIS A 141 -10.73 9.02 -23.21
CA HIS A 141 -10.57 9.50 -24.56
C HIS A 141 -9.57 8.62 -25.27
N CYS A 142 -10.00 8.23 -26.45
CA CYS A 142 -9.26 7.73 -27.58
C CYS A 142 -9.74 8.54 -28.79
#